data_AF-A0A1S2VMG5-F1
#
_entry.id   AF-A0A1S2VMG5-F1
#
_cell.length_a   1.000
_cell.length_b   1.000
_cell.length_c   1.000
_cell.angle_alpha   90.00
_cell.angle_beta   90.00
_cell.angle_gamma   90.00
#
_symmetry.space_group_name_H-M   'P 1'
#
loop_
_entity.id
_entity.type
_entity.pdbx_description
1 polymer ?
#
loop_
_entity_poly.entity_id
_entity_poly.type
_entity_poly.pdbx_seq_one_letter_code
_entity_poly.pdbx_strand_id
1 'polypeptide(L)'
;MEKKIDFLAPKLEGIRFEDHTLPVNLLEDFSALEELIFEVAKQIFLEENPNRKRVPKGFTDNVSLKLSGIEEGSTIPKFVLVTILNSMLLLDANPNSMTYIEKARDRIIDTISNAKQGNLSSNLLGQKYLNFFNRIGKNLQEGESIDFSLDHSGKATLDKNVRKKLLLSRNERFEYSDSISINASVSAIDKKHNTFTLNIQDQTIPCKIDTAFDFIETITQAFNEYEKGALVSIKATGIYNEQDKLINIDAFESMDILDPYDVKVRLNQLSEIKDNWYEGSGVAPGVEFLKKFGEYFASYYNLSLPLPAIFPTLEGNIQLEWNLPKAKVLLEVYRNGFYSELLLSNDEDLFEEVNLNLDDQNDWIKLNNIINISM
;
A
#
# COMPACT_ATOMS: atom_id res chain seq x y z
N MET A 1 -18.80 -31.88 -19.29
CA MET A 1 -19.89 -30.89 -19.10
C MET A 1 -19.48 -29.95 -17.98
N GLU A 2 -19.55 -28.64 -18.17
CA GLU A 2 -19.15 -27.65 -17.14
C GLU A 2 -20.38 -27.31 -16.28
N LYS A 3 -20.27 -27.46 -14.95
CA LYS A 3 -21.29 -27.00 -13.99
C LYS A 3 -20.78 -25.72 -13.34
N LYS A 4 -21.62 -24.67 -13.31
CA LYS A 4 -21.33 -23.39 -12.64
C LYS A 4 -22.33 -23.16 -11.52
N ILE A 5 -21.87 -22.67 -10.38
CA ILE A 5 -22.69 -22.37 -9.19
C ILE A 5 -22.22 -21.02 -8.64
N ASP A 6 -23.15 -20.11 -8.35
CA ASP A 6 -22.85 -18.87 -7.64
C ASP A 6 -22.29 -19.20 -6.26
N PHE A 7 -21.18 -18.56 -5.88
CA PHE A 7 -20.42 -19.02 -4.73
C PHE A 7 -20.08 -17.93 -3.72
N LEU A 8 -19.62 -16.77 -4.21
CA LEU A 8 -19.27 -15.64 -3.36
C LEU A 8 -19.44 -14.33 -4.11
N ALA A 9 -20.03 -13.33 -3.46
CA ALA A 9 -20.20 -11.99 -3.98
C ALA A 9 -19.82 -10.97 -2.90
N PRO A 10 -18.54 -10.86 -2.50
CA PRO A 10 -18.16 -9.91 -1.47
C PRO A 10 -18.30 -8.48 -1.99
N LYS A 11 -18.69 -7.55 -1.12
CA LYS A 11 -18.79 -6.12 -1.43
C LYS A 11 -17.50 -5.42 -1.01
N LEU A 12 -16.86 -4.70 -1.92
CA LEU A 12 -15.66 -3.91 -1.63
C LEU A 12 -16.04 -2.46 -1.32
N GLU A 13 -15.62 -1.97 -0.16
CA GLU A 13 -15.91 -0.60 0.31
C GLU A 13 -14.62 0.19 0.51
N GLY A 14 -14.60 1.44 0.04
CA GLY A 14 -13.40 2.28 -0.01
C GLY A 14 -13.31 3.12 -1.28
N ILE A 15 -12.49 4.17 -1.24
CA ILE A 15 -12.37 5.19 -2.30
C ILE A 15 -12.05 4.56 -3.67
N ARG A 16 -11.16 3.55 -3.71
CA ARG A 16 -10.76 2.89 -4.97
C ARG A 16 -11.89 2.06 -5.62
N PHE A 17 -13.02 1.86 -4.95
CA PHE A 17 -14.14 1.04 -5.42
C PHE A 17 -15.38 1.87 -5.77
N GLU A 18 -15.34 3.19 -5.60
CA GLU A 18 -16.49 4.07 -5.85
C GLU A 18 -16.87 4.11 -7.34
N ASP A 19 -15.88 4.12 -8.24
CA ASP A 19 -16.07 4.14 -9.70
C ASP A 19 -16.41 2.76 -10.29
N HIS A 20 -16.88 1.81 -9.47
CA HIS A 20 -17.24 0.44 -9.88
C HIS A 20 -16.08 -0.35 -10.52
N THR A 21 -14.84 0.03 -10.21
CA THR A 21 -13.64 -0.66 -10.69
C THR A 21 -13.04 -1.54 -9.60
N LEU A 22 -12.31 -2.58 -10.03
CA LEU A 22 -11.55 -3.47 -9.16
C LEU A 22 -10.06 -3.31 -9.48
N PRO A 23 -9.24 -2.80 -8.54
CA PRO A 23 -7.80 -2.84 -8.65
C PRO A 23 -7.28 -4.26 -8.93
N VAL A 24 -6.49 -4.43 -9.98
CA VAL A 24 -6.01 -5.75 -10.43
C VAL A 24 -5.21 -6.47 -9.35
N ASN A 25 -4.47 -5.75 -8.51
CA ASN A 25 -3.68 -6.34 -7.43
C ASN A 25 -4.54 -7.03 -6.36
N LEU A 26 -5.82 -6.67 -6.20
CA LEU A 26 -6.72 -7.39 -5.28
C LEU A 26 -7.10 -8.79 -5.77
N LEU A 27 -6.86 -9.12 -7.04
CA LEU A 27 -7.04 -10.48 -7.53
C LEU A 27 -6.05 -11.46 -6.86
N GLU A 28 -4.91 -10.98 -6.37
CA GLU A 28 -3.96 -11.79 -5.59
C GLU A 28 -4.57 -12.22 -4.24
N ASP A 29 -5.30 -11.33 -3.58
CA ASP A 29 -6.02 -11.61 -2.33
C ASP A 29 -7.10 -12.68 -2.56
N PHE A 30 -7.85 -12.57 -3.66
CA PHE A 30 -8.88 -13.55 -4.02
C PHE A 30 -8.30 -14.91 -4.44
N SER A 31 -7.15 -14.92 -5.10
CA SER A 31 -6.40 -16.15 -5.39
C SER A 31 -5.97 -16.86 -4.08
N ALA A 32 -5.45 -16.09 -3.11
CA ALA A 32 -5.13 -16.63 -1.79
C ALA A 32 -6.37 -17.12 -1.02
N LEU A 33 -7.52 -16.46 -1.21
CA LEU A 33 -8.80 -16.89 -0.64
C LEU A 33 -9.28 -18.23 -1.26
N GLU A 34 -9.15 -18.42 -2.57
CA GLU A 34 -9.46 -19.70 -3.23
C GLU A 34 -8.60 -20.84 -2.65
N GLU A 35 -7.29 -20.63 -2.52
CA GLU A 35 -6.38 -21.60 -1.92
C GLU A 35 -6.79 -21.94 -0.47
N LEU A 36 -7.11 -20.92 0.34
CA LEU A 36 -7.58 -21.10 1.71
C LEU A 36 -8.85 -21.96 1.74
N ILE A 37 -9.84 -21.64 0.91
CA ILE A 37 -11.10 -22.39 0.81
C ILE A 37 -10.84 -23.86 0.50
N PHE A 38 -9.94 -24.14 -0.45
CA PHE A 38 -9.59 -25.51 -0.83
C PHE A 38 -8.87 -26.28 0.27
N GLU A 39 -7.92 -25.65 0.98
CA GLU A 39 -7.20 -26.29 2.07
C GLU A 39 -8.08 -26.53 3.31
N VAL A 40 -9.03 -25.64 3.58
CA VAL A 40 -10.02 -25.79 4.65
C VAL A 40 -11.05 -26.86 4.28
N ALA A 41 -11.49 -26.94 3.03
CA ALA A 41 -12.40 -27.99 2.55
C ALA A 41 -11.78 -29.39 2.73
N LYS A 42 -10.49 -29.54 2.43
CA LYS A 42 -9.73 -30.78 2.66
C LYS A 42 -9.70 -31.15 4.15
N GLN A 43 -9.55 -30.16 5.03
CA GLN A 43 -9.58 -30.39 6.47
C GLN A 43 -10.94 -30.86 6.96
N ILE A 44 -12.01 -30.16 6.58
CA ILE A 44 -13.38 -30.50 6.98
C ILE A 44 -13.73 -31.92 6.51
N PHE A 45 -13.30 -32.30 5.30
CA PHE A 45 -13.44 -33.68 4.82
C PHE A 45 -12.80 -34.69 5.77
N LEU A 46 -11.57 -34.44 6.23
CA LEU A 46 -10.86 -35.35 7.14
C LEU A 46 -11.48 -35.38 8.53
N GLU A 47 -11.98 -34.24 9.03
CA GLU A 47 -12.71 -34.14 10.30
C GLU A 47 -13.99 -34.99 10.28
N GLU A 48 -14.76 -34.93 9.19
CA GLU A 48 -16.01 -35.69 9.04
C GLU A 48 -15.80 -37.13 8.59
N ASN A 49 -14.58 -37.51 8.19
CA ASN A 49 -14.21 -38.88 7.81
C ASN A 49 -13.00 -39.39 8.63
N PRO A 50 -13.14 -39.65 9.94
CA PRO A 50 -12.02 -39.98 10.83
C PRO A 50 -11.22 -41.22 10.42
N ASN A 51 -11.83 -42.14 9.67
CA ASN A 51 -11.18 -43.34 9.16
C ASN A 51 -10.25 -43.08 7.96
N ARG A 52 -10.28 -41.88 7.37
CA ARG A 52 -9.44 -41.47 6.25
C ARG A 52 -8.25 -40.66 6.75
N LYS A 53 -7.04 -41.03 6.32
CA LYS A 53 -5.81 -40.27 6.60
C LYS A 53 -5.47 -39.22 5.53
N ARG A 54 -6.12 -39.30 4.37
CA ARG A 54 -5.88 -38.45 3.19
C ARG A 54 -7.20 -38.20 2.47
N VAL A 55 -7.31 -37.04 1.82
CA VAL A 55 -8.41 -36.73 0.91
C VAL A 55 -8.31 -37.58 -0.37
N PRO A 56 -9.42 -37.81 -1.08
CA PRO A 56 -9.40 -38.44 -2.41
C PRO A 56 -8.42 -37.77 -3.36
N LYS A 57 -7.80 -38.55 -4.25
CA LYS A 57 -6.92 -38.02 -5.29
C LYS A 57 -7.72 -37.07 -6.18
N GLY A 58 -7.19 -35.88 -6.40
CA GLY A 58 -7.83 -34.83 -7.18
C GLY A 58 -9.06 -34.20 -6.54
N PHE A 59 -9.05 -34.06 -5.21
CA PHE A 59 -10.14 -33.46 -4.42
C PHE A 59 -10.59 -32.09 -4.95
N THR A 60 -9.64 -31.27 -5.46
CA THR A 60 -9.88 -29.92 -5.99
C THR A 60 -9.47 -29.76 -7.46
N ASP A 61 -8.90 -30.78 -8.11
CA ASP A 61 -8.27 -30.66 -9.44
C ASP A 61 -9.23 -30.21 -10.55
N ASN A 62 -10.53 -30.48 -10.40
CA ASN A 62 -11.56 -30.12 -11.37
C ASN A 62 -12.47 -28.99 -10.91
N VAL A 63 -12.10 -28.30 -9.82
CA VAL A 63 -12.87 -27.20 -9.25
C VAL A 63 -12.03 -25.92 -9.30
N SER A 64 -12.62 -24.82 -9.77
CA SER A 64 -11.97 -23.51 -9.81
C SER A 64 -12.96 -22.41 -9.46
N LEU A 65 -12.49 -21.39 -8.77
CA LEU A 65 -13.21 -20.16 -8.52
C LEU A 65 -12.97 -19.19 -9.68
N LYS A 66 -14.02 -18.72 -10.34
CA LYS A 66 -13.91 -17.78 -11.46
C LYS A 66 -14.64 -16.49 -11.16
N LEU A 67 -13.99 -15.35 -11.42
CA LEU A 67 -14.65 -14.06 -11.49
C LEU A 67 -15.52 -14.02 -12.74
N SER A 68 -16.84 -13.93 -12.56
CA SER A 68 -17.84 -13.95 -13.63
C SER A 68 -18.32 -12.55 -14.04
N GLY A 69 -18.17 -11.57 -13.16
CA GLY A 69 -18.57 -10.18 -13.39
C GLY A 69 -18.25 -9.30 -12.20
N ILE A 70 -18.44 -7.99 -12.38
CA ILE A 70 -18.34 -6.96 -11.35
C ILE A 70 -19.63 -6.14 -11.44
N GLU A 71 -20.37 -6.00 -10.34
CA GLU A 71 -21.61 -5.21 -10.31
C GLU A 71 -21.39 -3.81 -9.72
N GLU A 72 -22.26 -2.87 -10.13
CA GLU A 72 -22.30 -1.49 -9.65
C GLU A 72 -22.84 -1.38 -8.21
N GLY A 73 -22.39 -0.36 -7.47
CA GLY A 73 -22.82 -0.06 -6.10
C GLY A 73 -21.88 -0.61 -5.02
N SER A 74 -20.69 0.01 -4.89
CA SER A 74 -19.53 -0.54 -4.16
C SER A 74 -19.09 -1.87 -4.78
N THR A 75 -18.01 -1.86 -5.56
CA THR A 75 -17.54 -2.97 -6.41
C THR A 75 -17.84 -4.37 -5.84
N ILE A 76 -18.79 -5.10 -6.44
CA ILE A 76 -19.17 -6.47 -6.04
C ILE A 76 -18.64 -7.48 -7.07
N PRO A 77 -17.45 -8.07 -6.88
CA PRO A 77 -16.98 -9.18 -7.71
C PRO A 77 -17.86 -10.43 -7.52
N LYS A 78 -18.41 -10.95 -8.62
CA LYS A 78 -19.21 -12.19 -8.61
C LYS A 78 -18.33 -13.39 -8.89
N PHE A 79 -18.07 -14.20 -7.88
CA PHE A 79 -17.35 -15.45 -8.02
C PHE A 79 -18.31 -16.64 -8.19
N VAL A 80 -18.07 -17.42 -9.23
CA VAL A 80 -18.75 -18.68 -9.50
C VAL A 80 -17.78 -19.83 -9.32
N LEU A 81 -18.25 -20.90 -8.68
CA LEU A 81 -17.53 -22.15 -8.59
C LEU A 81 -17.81 -22.97 -9.85
N VAL A 82 -16.75 -23.35 -10.56
CA VAL A 82 -16.82 -24.09 -11.81
C VAL A 82 -16.28 -25.49 -11.61
N THR A 83 -17.04 -26.50 -12.05
CA THR A 83 -16.60 -27.90 -12.06
C THR A 83 -16.63 -28.51 -13.46
N ILE A 84 -15.55 -29.18 -13.84
CA ILE A 84 -15.47 -29.94 -15.09
C ILE A 84 -15.90 -31.39 -14.83
N LEU A 85 -17.09 -31.78 -15.31
CA LEU A 85 -17.56 -33.16 -15.24
C LEU A 85 -16.97 -33.96 -16.41
N ASN A 86 -16.00 -34.83 -16.11
CA ASN A 86 -15.53 -35.87 -17.02
C ASN A 86 -16.38 -37.14 -16.85
N SER A 87 -17.12 -37.49 -17.88
CA SER A 87 -18.25 -38.43 -17.90
C SER A 87 -17.89 -39.92 -17.75
N MET A 88 -16.71 -40.28 -17.27
CA MET A 88 -16.28 -41.69 -17.15
C MET A 88 -15.60 -42.08 -15.83
N LEU A 89 -15.21 -41.13 -14.98
CA LEU A 89 -14.46 -41.40 -13.73
C LEU A 89 -15.20 -40.96 -12.44
N LEU A 90 -16.36 -40.31 -12.58
CA LEU A 90 -17.04 -39.63 -11.46
C LEU A 90 -18.13 -40.45 -10.78
N LEU A 91 -18.48 -41.63 -11.30
CA LEU A 91 -19.57 -42.42 -10.72
C LEU A 91 -19.20 -43.04 -9.35
N ASP A 92 -17.91 -43.17 -9.01
CA ASP A 92 -17.48 -43.82 -7.75
C ASP A 92 -16.44 -43.06 -6.90
N ALA A 93 -15.95 -41.86 -7.29
CA ALA A 93 -14.73 -41.29 -6.68
C ALA A 93 -14.83 -39.95 -5.92
N ASN A 94 -15.88 -39.13 -6.06
CA ASN A 94 -15.97 -37.88 -5.29
C ASN A 94 -17.42 -37.38 -5.08
N PRO A 95 -18.27 -38.11 -4.34
CA PRO A 95 -19.50 -37.52 -3.84
C PRO A 95 -19.14 -36.44 -2.81
N ASN A 96 -19.52 -35.19 -3.10
CA ASN A 96 -19.62 -34.05 -2.16
C ASN A 96 -18.40 -33.13 -1.96
N SER A 97 -17.37 -33.10 -2.81
CA SER A 97 -16.31 -32.06 -2.71
C SER A 97 -16.87 -30.64 -2.65
N MET A 98 -17.92 -30.35 -3.43
CA MET A 98 -18.62 -29.06 -3.42
C MET A 98 -19.18 -28.71 -2.04
N THR A 99 -19.79 -29.67 -1.35
CA THR A 99 -20.34 -29.46 0.00
C THR A 99 -19.25 -29.09 1.01
N TYR A 100 -18.06 -29.67 0.89
CA TYR A 100 -16.94 -29.32 1.75
C TYR A 100 -16.35 -27.93 1.42
N ILE A 101 -16.40 -27.53 0.15
CA ILE A 101 -16.00 -26.18 -0.30
C ILE A 101 -16.98 -25.11 0.20
N GLU A 102 -18.29 -25.38 0.16
CA GLU A 102 -19.32 -24.52 0.76
C GLU A 102 -19.14 -24.39 2.28
N LYS A 103 -18.95 -25.53 2.99
CA LYS A 103 -18.65 -25.51 4.43
C LYS A 103 -17.37 -24.75 4.76
N ALA A 104 -16.35 -24.83 3.91
CA ALA A 104 -15.10 -24.10 4.08
C ALA A 104 -15.31 -22.59 3.95
N ARG A 105 -16.04 -22.15 2.91
CA ARG A 105 -16.46 -20.75 2.76
C ARG A 105 -17.15 -20.23 4.01
N ASP A 106 -18.17 -20.95 4.48
CA ASP A 106 -18.96 -20.53 5.64
C ASP A 106 -18.09 -20.44 6.91
N ARG A 107 -17.22 -21.45 7.14
CA ARG A 107 -16.27 -21.45 8.27
C ARG A 107 -15.27 -20.28 8.22
N ILE A 108 -14.82 -19.89 7.02
CA ILE A 108 -13.92 -18.73 6.84
C ILE A 108 -14.67 -17.43 7.17
N ILE A 109 -15.88 -17.26 6.63
CA ILE A 109 -16.74 -16.09 6.86
C ILE A 109 -17.07 -15.95 8.36
N ASP A 110 -17.42 -17.05 9.03
CA ASP A 110 -17.67 -17.07 10.47
C ASP A 110 -16.42 -16.70 11.28
N THR A 111 -15.23 -17.12 10.84
CA THR A 111 -13.98 -16.75 11.51
C THR A 111 -13.70 -15.25 11.39
N ILE A 112 -13.96 -14.65 10.22
CA ILE A 112 -13.84 -13.20 10.01
C ILE A 112 -14.86 -12.44 10.89
N SER A 113 -16.12 -12.90 10.90
CA SER A 113 -17.19 -12.35 11.74
C SER A 113 -16.83 -12.39 13.24
N ASN A 114 -16.31 -13.52 13.72
CA ASN A 114 -15.87 -13.68 15.11
C ASN A 114 -14.71 -12.74 15.46
N ALA A 115 -13.73 -12.58 14.56
CA ALA A 115 -12.62 -11.65 14.75
C ALA A 115 -13.08 -10.18 14.78
N LYS A 116 -14.05 -9.79 13.95
CA LYS A 116 -14.67 -8.46 14.00
C LYS A 116 -15.32 -8.19 15.36
N GLN A 117 -16.03 -9.19 15.91
CA GLN A 117 -16.68 -9.12 17.22
C GLN A 117 -15.71 -9.22 18.40
N GLY A 118 -14.43 -9.54 18.17
CA GLY A 118 -13.42 -9.72 19.22
C GLY A 118 -13.43 -11.11 19.87
N ASN A 119 -14.20 -12.06 19.34
CA ASN A 119 -14.30 -13.43 19.83
C ASN A 119 -13.22 -14.32 19.17
N LEU A 120 -11.94 -14.09 19.50
CA LEU A 120 -10.81 -14.81 18.91
C LEU A 120 -10.56 -16.20 19.52
N SER A 121 -11.15 -16.48 20.70
CA SER A 121 -11.03 -17.76 21.41
C SER A 121 -11.77 -18.92 20.71
N SER A 122 -12.66 -18.62 19.76
CA SER A 122 -13.38 -19.58 18.94
C SER A 122 -12.77 -19.74 17.55
N ASN A 123 -11.44 -19.78 17.41
CA ASN A 123 -10.76 -19.94 16.12
C ASN A 123 -11.20 -21.24 15.41
N LEU A 124 -12.20 -21.13 14.53
CA LEU A 124 -12.82 -22.26 13.83
C LEU A 124 -11.92 -22.80 12.71
N LEU A 125 -11.09 -21.94 12.13
CA LEU A 125 -10.18 -22.27 11.03
C LEU A 125 -8.98 -23.08 11.49
N GLY A 126 -8.51 -22.87 12.73
CA GLY A 126 -7.28 -23.46 13.23
C GLY A 126 -6.04 -22.69 12.80
N GLN A 127 -4.99 -22.78 13.62
CA GLN A 127 -3.86 -21.84 13.60
C GLN A 127 -3.10 -21.78 12.27
N LYS A 128 -2.86 -22.93 11.63
CA LYS A 128 -2.09 -23.01 10.37
C LYS A 128 -2.77 -22.30 9.19
N TYR A 129 -4.09 -22.12 9.23
CA TYR A 129 -4.85 -21.47 8.14
C TYR A 129 -4.90 -19.96 8.28
N LEU A 130 -4.66 -19.44 9.49
CA LEU A 130 -4.56 -17.99 9.70
C LEU A 130 -3.40 -17.39 8.91
N ASN A 131 -2.38 -18.18 8.53
CA ASN A 131 -1.26 -17.77 7.68
C ASN A 131 -1.70 -17.26 6.30
N PHE A 132 -2.85 -17.71 5.77
CA PHE A 132 -3.36 -17.21 4.50
C PHE A 132 -3.71 -15.72 4.54
N PHE A 133 -4.07 -15.17 5.71
CA PHE A 133 -4.31 -13.74 5.87
C PHE A 133 -3.04 -12.87 5.78
N ASN A 134 -1.84 -13.46 5.72
CA ASN A 134 -0.64 -12.71 5.32
C ASN A 134 -0.74 -12.24 3.86
N ARG A 135 -1.49 -12.96 3.01
CA ARG A 135 -1.79 -12.63 1.61
C ARG A 135 -3.19 -12.03 1.46
N ILE A 136 -4.20 -12.60 2.11
CA ILE A 136 -5.59 -12.12 2.03
C ILE A 136 -5.74 -10.80 2.80
N GLY A 137 -6.25 -9.77 2.13
CA GLY A 137 -6.44 -8.43 2.69
C GLY A 137 -5.17 -7.60 2.82
N LYS A 138 -4.02 -8.10 2.31
CA LYS A 138 -2.74 -7.37 2.34
C LYS A 138 -2.79 -6.12 1.46
N ASN A 139 -3.55 -6.16 0.37
CA ASN A 139 -3.61 -5.08 -0.61
C ASN A 139 -4.68 -4.01 -0.29
N LEU A 140 -5.36 -4.12 0.85
CA LEU A 140 -6.31 -3.12 1.35
C LEU A 140 -5.57 -1.87 1.85
N GLN A 141 -6.05 -0.70 1.48
CA GLN A 141 -5.59 0.59 1.98
C GLN A 141 -6.36 1.00 3.25
N GLU A 142 -5.94 2.10 3.89
CA GLU A 142 -6.68 2.67 5.01
C GLU A 142 -8.10 3.06 4.57
N GLY A 143 -9.08 2.73 5.39
CA GLY A 143 -10.50 2.95 5.09
C GLY A 143 -11.12 1.94 4.11
N GLU A 144 -10.36 0.94 3.64
CA GLU A 144 -10.88 -0.09 2.75
C GLU A 144 -11.28 -1.37 3.48
N SER A 145 -12.29 -2.08 2.96
CA SER A 145 -12.73 -3.35 3.50
C SER A 145 -13.39 -4.27 2.47
N ILE A 146 -13.46 -5.56 2.81
CA ILE A 146 -14.17 -6.60 2.06
C ILE A 146 -15.31 -7.13 2.92
N ASP A 147 -16.55 -6.88 2.53
CA ASP A 147 -17.74 -7.37 3.23
C ASP A 147 -18.26 -8.66 2.59
N PHE A 148 -18.20 -9.76 3.34
CA PHE A 148 -18.70 -11.07 2.94
C PHE A 148 -20.17 -11.32 3.38
N SER A 149 -20.84 -10.31 3.95
CA SER A 149 -22.18 -10.47 4.54
C SER A 149 -23.31 -10.56 3.51
N LEU A 150 -23.07 -10.30 2.22
CA LEU A 150 -24.11 -10.39 1.19
C LEU A 150 -24.69 -11.81 1.05
N ASP A 151 -23.84 -12.82 1.26
CA ASP A 151 -24.20 -14.24 1.11
C ASP A 151 -24.35 -14.96 2.46
N HIS A 152 -24.16 -14.26 3.58
CA HIS A 152 -24.12 -14.88 4.90
C HIS A 152 -24.75 -13.99 5.97
N SER A 153 -25.54 -14.57 6.88
CA SER A 153 -26.28 -13.82 7.93
C SER A 153 -25.39 -13.12 8.99
N GLY A 154 -24.08 -13.32 8.95
CA GLY A 154 -23.11 -12.73 9.87
C GLY A 154 -22.47 -11.48 9.28
N LYS A 155 -22.20 -10.46 10.10
CA LYS A 155 -21.45 -9.26 9.73
C LYS A 155 -19.96 -9.59 9.58
N ALA A 156 -19.58 -10.15 8.44
CA ALA A 156 -18.23 -10.62 8.14
C ALA A 156 -17.48 -9.63 7.26
N THR A 157 -16.96 -8.56 7.88
CA THR A 157 -16.18 -7.53 7.19
C THR A 157 -14.70 -7.68 7.52
N LEU A 158 -13.87 -7.91 6.50
CA LEU A 158 -12.41 -7.93 6.59
C LEU A 158 -11.86 -6.54 6.26
N ASP A 159 -11.34 -5.86 7.28
CA ASP A 159 -10.54 -4.64 7.16
C ASP A 159 -9.13 -4.91 7.73
N LYS A 160 -8.22 -3.94 7.64
CA LYS A 160 -6.86 -4.07 8.19
C LYS A 160 -6.84 -4.43 9.68
N ASN A 161 -7.77 -3.89 10.48
CA ASN A 161 -7.85 -4.15 11.92
C ASN A 161 -8.29 -5.59 12.21
N VAL A 162 -9.30 -6.08 11.49
CA VAL A 162 -9.78 -7.48 11.60
C VAL A 162 -8.70 -8.44 11.12
N ARG A 163 -8.04 -8.12 10.00
CA ARG A 163 -6.89 -8.88 9.49
C ARG A 163 -5.81 -8.98 10.55
N LYS A 164 -5.37 -7.86 11.15
CA LYS A 164 -4.40 -7.85 12.25
C LYS A 164 -4.82 -8.75 13.42
N LYS A 165 -6.08 -8.66 13.88
CA LYS A 165 -6.60 -9.53 14.95
C LYS A 165 -6.51 -11.01 14.61
N LEU A 166 -6.82 -11.40 13.38
CA LEU A 166 -6.70 -12.78 12.90
C LEU A 166 -5.23 -13.23 12.94
N LEU A 167 -4.32 -12.40 12.42
CA LEU A 167 -2.88 -12.70 12.36
C LEU A 167 -2.26 -12.85 13.78
N LEU A 168 -2.66 -12.00 14.71
CA LEU A 168 -2.14 -11.99 16.09
C LEU A 168 -2.75 -13.06 17.01
N SER A 169 -3.85 -13.71 16.61
CA SER A 169 -4.46 -14.81 17.39
C SER A 169 -3.68 -16.14 17.34
N ARG A 170 -2.46 -16.11 16.78
CA ARG A 170 -1.56 -17.26 16.64
C ARG A 170 -0.73 -17.49 17.90
N ASN A 171 -0.52 -18.77 18.24
CA ASN A 171 0.29 -19.17 19.39
C ASN A 171 1.81 -19.11 19.13
N GLU A 172 2.26 -18.93 17.88
CA GLU A 172 3.67 -18.89 17.51
C GLU A 172 3.99 -17.54 16.84
N ARG A 173 4.88 -16.78 17.51
CA ARG A 173 5.40 -15.45 17.15
C ARG A 173 4.33 -14.42 16.73
N PHE A 174 4.20 -13.40 17.57
CA PHE A 174 3.34 -12.24 17.39
C PHE A 174 3.84 -11.29 16.31
N GLU A 175 4.02 -11.83 15.11
CA GLU A 175 4.47 -11.11 13.92
C GLU A 175 3.40 -11.23 12.84
N TYR A 176 3.20 -10.13 12.10
CA TYR A 176 2.26 -10.10 10.99
C TYR A 176 2.87 -9.33 9.81
N SER A 177 2.50 -9.70 8.59
CA SER A 177 2.96 -9.01 7.38
C SER A 177 1.96 -7.95 6.93
N ASP A 178 2.43 -6.83 6.39
CA ASP A 178 1.58 -5.84 5.73
C ASP A 178 2.30 -5.15 4.58
N SER A 179 1.56 -4.60 3.62
CA SER A 179 2.14 -3.74 2.59
C SER A 179 2.62 -2.43 3.21
N ILE A 180 3.81 -1.97 2.82
CA ILE A 180 4.41 -0.73 3.30
C ILE A 180 4.91 0.11 2.13
N SER A 181 4.75 1.44 2.24
CA SER A 181 5.40 2.41 1.38
C SER A 181 6.14 3.44 2.23
N ILE A 182 7.46 3.51 2.08
CA ILE A 182 8.36 4.32 2.93
C ILE A 182 9.50 4.93 2.12
N ASN A 183 10.07 6.01 2.66
CA ASN A 183 11.33 6.57 2.18
C ASN A 183 12.43 6.20 3.17
N ALA A 184 13.59 5.77 2.66
CA ALA A 184 14.70 5.28 3.49
C ALA A 184 16.06 5.64 2.87
N SER A 185 17.10 5.77 3.68
CA SER A 185 18.49 5.88 3.18
C SER A 185 19.21 4.54 3.28
N VAL A 186 20.12 4.24 2.34
CA VAL A 186 20.94 3.02 2.37
C VAL A 186 22.27 3.30 3.07
N SER A 187 22.47 2.78 4.28
CA SER A 187 23.63 3.11 5.13
C SER A 187 24.77 2.09 5.06
N ALA A 188 24.53 0.87 4.59
CA ALA A 188 25.55 -0.15 4.43
C ALA A 188 25.22 -1.16 3.34
N ILE A 189 26.26 -1.70 2.68
CA ILE A 189 26.17 -2.83 1.74
C ILE A 189 27.24 -3.87 2.11
N ASP A 190 26.82 -5.12 2.30
CA ASP A 190 27.69 -6.27 2.46
C ASP A 190 27.51 -7.22 1.27
N LYS A 191 28.45 -7.12 0.32
CA LYS A 191 28.48 -7.96 -0.88
C LYS A 191 28.81 -9.43 -0.59
N LYS A 192 29.46 -9.73 0.53
CA LYS A 192 29.80 -11.11 0.88
C LYS A 192 28.57 -11.87 1.35
N HIS A 193 27.71 -11.21 2.12
CA HIS A 193 26.48 -11.79 2.65
C HIS A 193 25.22 -11.46 1.83
N ASN A 194 25.36 -10.69 0.73
CA ASN A 194 24.25 -10.18 -0.09
C ASN A 194 23.19 -9.47 0.75
N THR A 195 23.63 -8.56 1.61
CA THR A 195 22.75 -7.76 2.47
C THR A 195 23.03 -6.28 2.31
N PHE A 196 22.02 -5.46 2.58
CA PHE A 196 22.15 -4.02 2.70
C PHE A 196 21.37 -3.56 3.93
N THR A 197 21.59 -2.32 4.36
CA THR A 197 20.94 -1.77 5.55
C THR A 197 20.21 -0.49 5.20
N LEU A 198 18.93 -0.43 5.59
CA LEU A 198 18.08 0.74 5.45
C LEU A 198 18.00 1.48 6.78
N ASN A 199 18.12 2.81 6.75
CA ASN A 199 17.67 3.66 7.85
C ASN A 199 16.31 4.25 7.48
N ILE A 200 15.32 3.99 8.33
CA ILE A 200 13.93 4.44 8.21
C ILE A 200 13.64 5.21 9.50
N GLN A 201 13.57 6.54 9.43
CA GLN A 201 13.50 7.40 10.61
C GLN A 201 14.63 7.04 11.60
N ASP A 202 14.29 6.71 12.86
CA ASP A 202 15.24 6.33 13.91
C ASP A 202 15.55 4.82 13.95
N GLN A 203 15.15 4.05 12.93
CA GLN A 203 15.32 2.60 12.88
C GLN A 203 16.28 2.18 11.78
N THR A 204 17.14 1.21 12.11
CA THR A 204 18.05 0.56 11.17
C THR A 204 17.58 -0.86 10.93
N ILE A 205 17.29 -1.20 9.68
CA ILE A 205 16.74 -2.50 9.28
C ILE A 205 17.70 -3.17 8.29
N PRO A 206 18.30 -4.33 8.64
CA PRO A 206 19.06 -5.13 7.69
C PRO A 206 18.13 -5.85 6.73
N CYS A 207 18.44 -5.78 5.44
CA CYS A 207 17.66 -6.37 4.36
C CYS A 207 18.55 -7.31 3.53
N LYS A 208 17.93 -8.32 2.92
CA LYS A 208 18.59 -9.18 1.94
C LYS A 208 18.43 -8.58 0.56
N ILE A 209 19.48 -8.66 -0.25
CA ILE A 209 19.38 -8.37 -1.68
C ILE A 209 18.63 -9.54 -2.31
N ASP A 210 17.41 -9.29 -2.76
CA ASP A 210 16.65 -10.28 -3.52
C ASP A 210 17.29 -10.45 -4.90
N THR A 211 17.48 -11.69 -5.31
CA THR A 211 18.01 -12.03 -6.63
C THR A 211 16.94 -12.04 -7.73
N ALA A 212 15.65 -12.05 -7.36
CA ALA A 212 14.53 -12.05 -8.31
C ALA A 212 14.24 -10.65 -8.87
N PHE A 213 14.42 -9.61 -8.06
CA PHE A 213 14.29 -8.21 -8.45
C PHE A 213 15.62 -7.51 -8.18
N ASP A 214 16.38 -7.29 -9.24
CA ASP A 214 17.72 -6.71 -9.13
C ASP A 214 17.64 -5.18 -8.92
N PHE A 215 17.56 -4.76 -7.66
CA PHE A 215 17.68 -3.35 -7.26
C PHE A 215 19.12 -2.95 -6.94
N ILE A 216 20.13 -3.77 -7.31
CA ILE A 216 21.53 -3.54 -6.90
C ILE A 216 22.04 -2.17 -7.36
N GLU A 217 21.67 -1.73 -8.57
CA GLU A 217 22.07 -0.41 -9.08
C GLU A 217 21.51 0.72 -8.20
N THR A 218 20.20 0.72 -7.93
CA THR A 218 19.54 1.70 -7.05
C THR A 218 20.12 1.69 -5.63
N ILE A 219 20.32 0.49 -5.06
CA ILE A 219 20.91 0.32 -3.72
C ILE A 219 22.34 0.89 -3.70
N THR A 220 23.14 0.58 -4.72
CA THR A 220 24.53 1.04 -4.82
C THR A 220 24.61 2.56 -5.01
N GLN A 221 23.74 3.12 -5.85
CA GLN A 221 23.66 4.57 -6.06
C GLN A 221 23.27 5.30 -4.76
N ALA A 222 22.19 4.85 -4.12
CA ALA A 222 21.72 5.44 -2.86
C ALA A 222 22.79 5.35 -1.75
N PHE A 223 23.53 4.24 -1.67
CA PHE A 223 24.65 4.10 -0.74
C PHE A 223 25.80 5.07 -1.02
N ASN A 224 26.19 5.21 -2.30
CA ASN A 224 27.28 6.13 -2.68
C ASN A 224 26.91 7.60 -2.42
N GLU A 225 25.62 7.93 -2.44
CA GLU A 225 25.09 9.26 -2.20
C GLU A 225 24.53 9.44 -0.78
N TYR A 226 24.79 8.50 0.13
CA TYR A 226 24.31 8.53 1.51
C TYR A 226 24.69 9.83 2.24
N GLU A 227 25.95 10.28 2.10
CA GLU A 227 26.45 11.53 2.70
C GLU A 227 25.78 12.79 2.14
N LYS A 228 25.14 12.69 0.96
CA LYS A 228 24.34 13.77 0.36
C LYS A 228 22.88 13.72 0.80
N GLY A 229 22.51 12.78 1.66
CA GLY A 229 21.14 12.57 2.12
C GLY A 229 20.25 11.84 1.12
N ALA A 230 20.81 11.02 0.21
CA ALA A 230 20.02 10.28 -0.76
C ALA A 230 19.01 9.34 -0.09
N LEU A 231 17.79 9.36 -0.61
CA LEU A 231 16.69 8.52 -0.17
C LEU A 231 16.22 7.63 -1.33
N VAL A 232 15.71 6.47 -0.97
CA VAL A 232 14.95 5.58 -1.86
C VAL A 232 13.51 5.53 -1.41
N SER A 233 12.58 5.63 -2.36
CA SER A 233 11.17 5.32 -2.17
C SER A 233 10.98 3.82 -2.37
N ILE A 234 10.39 3.16 -1.38
CA ILE A 234 10.25 1.71 -1.32
C ILE A 234 8.77 1.37 -1.22
N LYS A 235 8.33 0.39 -2.01
CA LYS A 235 7.13 -0.41 -1.77
C LYS A 235 7.54 -1.84 -1.48
N ALA A 236 7.02 -2.41 -0.39
CA ALA A 236 7.44 -3.72 0.06
C ALA A 236 6.41 -4.41 0.96
N THR A 237 6.74 -5.63 1.38
CA THR A 237 6.07 -6.34 2.48
C THR A 237 6.87 -6.16 3.75
N GLY A 238 6.35 -5.36 4.69
CA GLY A 238 6.90 -5.22 6.03
C GLY A 238 6.42 -6.33 6.96
N ILE A 239 7.29 -6.76 7.87
CA ILE A 239 6.95 -7.65 8.98
C ILE A 239 6.94 -6.82 10.25
N TYR A 240 5.84 -6.86 10.98
CA TYR A 240 5.57 -6.07 12.17
C TYR A 240 5.36 -6.96 13.37
N ASN A 241 5.71 -6.47 14.56
CA ASN A 241 5.34 -7.11 15.80
C ASN A 241 3.92 -6.69 16.27
N GLU A 242 3.47 -7.23 17.39
CA GLU A 242 2.21 -6.87 18.07
C GLU A 242 1.98 -5.38 18.34
N GLN A 243 3.06 -4.61 18.45
CA GLN A 243 3.06 -3.17 18.76
C GLN A 243 3.14 -2.30 17.50
N ASP A 244 2.90 -2.87 16.31
CA ASP A 244 3.01 -2.21 15.01
C ASP A 244 4.42 -1.68 14.69
N LYS A 245 5.44 -2.21 15.37
CA LYS A 245 6.83 -1.88 15.07
C LYS A 245 7.32 -2.75 13.92
N LEU A 246 7.81 -2.12 12.85
CA LEU A 246 8.50 -2.78 11.76
C LEU A 246 9.78 -3.46 12.28
N ILE A 247 9.88 -4.78 12.08
CA ILE A 247 11.02 -5.58 12.51
C ILE A 247 11.86 -6.10 11.35
N ASN A 248 11.25 -6.26 10.17
CA ASN A 248 11.92 -6.75 8.97
C ASN A 248 11.17 -6.32 7.71
N ILE A 249 11.84 -6.35 6.56
CA ILE A 249 11.23 -6.22 5.23
C ILE A 249 11.49 -7.52 4.48
N ASP A 250 10.42 -8.18 4.02
CA ASP A 250 10.47 -9.53 3.49
C ASP A 250 10.60 -9.58 1.96
N ALA A 251 9.80 -8.78 1.24
CA ALA A 251 9.78 -8.74 -0.22
C ALA A 251 9.64 -7.30 -0.73
N PHE A 252 10.53 -6.90 -1.64
CA PHE A 252 10.48 -5.59 -2.29
C PHE A 252 9.63 -5.66 -3.57
N GLU A 253 8.71 -4.71 -3.72
CA GLU A 253 7.82 -4.58 -4.87
C GLU A 253 8.34 -3.48 -5.82
N SER A 254 8.84 -2.38 -5.25
CA SER A 254 9.55 -1.33 -6.00
C SER A 254 10.59 -0.63 -5.12
N MET A 255 11.65 -0.12 -5.74
CA MET A 255 12.66 0.72 -5.10
C MET A 255 13.23 1.71 -6.12
N ASP A 256 13.00 3.00 -5.86
CA ASP A 256 13.38 4.08 -6.76
C ASP A 256 14.19 5.13 -5.98
N ILE A 257 15.29 5.62 -6.55
CA ILE A 257 16.01 6.75 -5.95
C ILE A 257 15.14 8.00 -6.05
N LEU A 258 14.99 8.70 -4.94
CA LEU A 258 14.22 9.94 -4.90
C LEU A 258 15.05 11.10 -5.42
N ASP A 259 14.38 12.03 -6.09
CA ASP A 259 14.97 13.32 -6.42
C ASP A 259 15.38 14.02 -5.11
N PRO A 260 16.59 14.59 -5.02
CA PRO A 260 17.04 15.34 -3.83
C PRO A 260 16.09 16.48 -3.41
N TYR A 261 15.30 16.99 -4.36
CA TYR A 261 14.30 18.03 -4.15
C TYR A 261 12.88 17.50 -4.10
N ASP A 262 12.67 16.22 -3.77
CA ASP A 262 11.33 15.65 -3.58
C ASP A 262 10.49 16.50 -2.62
N VAL A 263 9.44 17.12 -3.16
CA VAL A 263 8.63 18.10 -2.46
C VAL A 263 7.90 17.46 -1.28
N LYS A 264 7.42 16.22 -1.43
CA LYS A 264 6.69 15.53 -0.35
C LYS A 264 7.59 15.23 0.83
N VAL A 265 8.82 14.75 0.58
CA VAL A 265 9.84 14.56 1.61
C VAL A 265 10.13 15.88 2.31
N ARG A 266 10.35 16.94 1.52
CA ARG A 266 10.74 18.23 2.10
C ARG A 266 9.63 18.84 2.95
N LEU A 267 8.38 18.79 2.51
CA LEU A 267 7.24 19.29 3.30
C LEU A 267 7.06 18.51 4.61
N ASN A 268 7.28 17.18 4.59
CA ASN A 268 7.25 16.38 5.82
C ASN A 268 8.34 16.82 6.81
N GLN A 269 9.57 17.06 6.34
CA GLN A 269 10.64 17.60 7.20
C GLN A 269 10.29 18.97 7.79
N LEU A 270 9.72 19.87 6.97
CA LEU A 270 9.30 21.20 7.43
C LEU A 270 8.19 21.11 8.49
N SER A 271 7.33 20.09 8.42
CA SER A 271 6.26 19.89 9.40
C SER A 271 6.75 19.48 10.80
N GLU A 272 8.00 18.99 10.90
CA GLU A 272 8.63 18.61 12.17
C GLU A 272 9.34 19.78 12.85
N ILE A 273 9.55 20.89 12.14
CA ILE A 273 10.16 22.11 12.67
C ILE A 273 9.24 22.71 13.73
N LYS A 274 9.83 23.17 14.84
CA LYS A 274 9.12 23.82 15.95
C LYS A 274 9.40 25.32 15.95
N ASP A 275 8.54 26.11 16.59
CA ASP A 275 8.80 27.53 16.79
C ASP A 275 10.15 27.77 17.48
N ASN A 276 10.77 28.90 17.17
CA ASN A 276 12.10 29.30 17.63
C ASN A 276 13.25 28.50 17.00
N TRP A 277 13.05 27.96 15.79
CA TRP A 277 14.04 27.15 15.08
C TRP A 277 15.28 27.92 14.61
N TYR A 278 15.21 29.26 14.53
CA TYR A 278 16.29 30.11 14.05
C TYR A 278 16.75 31.08 15.15
N GLU A 279 17.85 30.77 15.81
CA GLU A 279 18.48 31.63 16.84
C GLU A 279 17.50 32.10 17.96
N GLY A 280 16.52 31.27 18.31
CA GLY A 280 15.49 31.64 19.29
C GLY A 280 14.34 32.48 18.72
N SER A 281 14.26 32.58 17.40
CA SER A 281 13.20 33.23 16.61
C SER A 281 12.73 32.31 15.48
N GLY A 282 11.77 32.77 14.67
CA GLY A 282 11.22 31.99 13.56
C GLY A 282 9.98 31.20 13.97
N VAL A 283 8.94 31.32 13.16
CA VAL A 283 7.67 30.62 13.30
C VAL A 283 7.71 29.35 12.46
N ALA A 284 7.28 28.21 13.02
CA ALA A 284 7.17 26.99 12.25
C ALA A 284 6.08 27.12 11.17
N PRO A 285 6.30 26.60 9.94
CA PRO A 285 5.23 26.52 8.96
C PRO A 285 4.09 25.63 9.49
N GLY A 286 2.85 26.07 9.34
CA GLY A 286 1.70 25.31 9.84
C GLY A 286 1.50 23.98 9.09
N VAL A 287 1.24 22.90 9.83
CA VAL A 287 1.04 21.55 9.25
C VAL A 287 -0.10 21.52 8.21
N GLU A 288 -1.22 22.18 8.50
CA GLU A 288 -2.34 22.28 7.55
C GLU A 288 -1.97 23.06 6.29
N PHE A 289 -1.17 24.12 6.43
CA PHE A 289 -0.67 24.92 5.31
C PHE A 289 0.25 24.08 4.41
N LEU A 290 1.23 23.38 4.99
CA LEU A 290 2.14 22.50 4.24
C LEU A 290 1.38 21.37 3.54
N LYS A 291 0.40 20.75 4.21
CA LYS A 291 -0.44 19.71 3.63
C LYS A 291 -1.19 20.23 2.40
N LYS A 292 -1.88 21.36 2.55
CA LYS A 292 -2.67 21.98 1.47
C LYS A 292 -1.76 22.45 0.32
N PHE A 293 -0.59 22.99 0.62
CA PHE A 293 0.42 23.30 -0.40
C PHE A 293 0.84 22.06 -1.20
N GLY A 294 1.13 20.96 -0.50
CA GLY A 294 1.49 19.68 -1.13
C GLY A 294 0.40 19.14 -2.06
N GLU A 295 -0.88 19.27 -1.67
CA GLU A 295 -2.02 18.90 -2.50
C GLU A 295 -2.09 19.74 -3.79
N TYR A 296 -1.88 21.05 -3.70
CA TYR A 296 -1.85 21.94 -4.86
C TYR A 296 -0.65 21.67 -5.77
N PHE A 297 0.54 21.52 -5.20
CA PHE A 297 1.73 21.20 -5.96
C PHE A 297 1.55 19.88 -6.72
N ALA A 298 1.06 18.83 -6.05
CA ALA A 298 0.82 17.52 -6.68
C ALA A 298 -0.24 17.57 -7.80
N SER A 299 -1.22 18.47 -7.70
CA SER A 299 -2.33 18.57 -8.65
C SER A 299 -2.00 19.44 -9.86
N TYR A 300 -1.20 20.50 -9.67
CA TYR A 300 -1.07 21.58 -10.66
C TYR A 300 0.36 21.84 -11.14
N TYR A 301 1.39 21.35 -10.45
CA TYR A 301 2.77 21.48 -10.91
C TYR A 301 3.06 20.53 -12.07
N ASN A 302 3.77 21.00 -13.10
CA ASN A 302 4.18 20.14 -14.20
C ASN A 302 5.39 19.29 -13.81
N LEU A 303 5.17 17.98 -13.61
CA LEU A 303 6.20 17.01 -13.22
C LEU A 303 7.36 16.84 -14.20
N SER A 304 7.26 17.38 -15.43
CA SER A 304 8.39 17.41 -16.38
C SER A 304 9.38 18.54 -16.10
N LEU A 305 9.07 19.45 -15.16
CA LEU A 305 9.92 20.58 -14.78
C LEU A 305 10.79 20.22 -13.57
N PRO A 306 11.98 20.86 -13.41
CA PRO A 306 12.85 20.68 -12.26
C PRO A 306 12.13 20.97 -10.95
N LEU A 307 12.37 20.18 -9.90
CA LEU A 307 11.79 20.43 -8.59
C LEU A 307 12.51 21.57 -7.86
N PRO A 308 11.79 22.37 -7.05
CA PRO A 308 12.40 23.44 -6.25
C PRO A 308 13.07 22.93 -4.99
N ALA A 309 14.12 23.61 -4.55
CA ALA A 309 14.50 23.60 -3.15
C ALA A 309 13.45 24.37 -2.33
N ILE A 310 13.07 23.87 -1.16
CA ILE A 310 12.03 24.51 -0.32
C ILE A 310 12.60 24.83 1.06
N PHE A 311 12.41 26.05 1.53
CA PHE A 311 12.90 26.53 2.82
C PHE A 311 11.77 27.17 3.64
N PRO A 312 11.80 27.08 4.98
CA PRO A 312 10.90 27.86 5.83
C PRO A 312 11.38 29.31 5.89
N THR A 313 10.45 30.26 6.04
CA THR A 313 10.78 31.66 6.37
C THR A 313 10.63 31.93 7.87
N LEU A 314 11.10 33.08 8.36
CA LEU A 314 10.98 33.45 9.77
C LEU A 314 9.52 33.69 10.19
N GLU A 315 8.66 34.03 9.24
CA GLU A 315 7.24 34.35 9.42
C GLU A 315 6.34 33.09 9.40
N GLY A 316 6.93 31.92 9.12
CA GLY A 316 6.21 30.66 8.98
C GLY A 316 5.58 30.45 7.60
N ASN A 317 6.11 31.14 6.57
CA ASN A 317 5.84 30.86 5.16
C ASN A 317 6.81 29.79 4.64
N ILE A 318 6.73 29.50 3.34
CA ILE A 318 7.75 28.72 2.63
C ILE A 318 8.28 29.50 1.42
N GLN A 319 9.56 29.31 1.12
CA GLN A 319 10.23 29.83 -0.06
C GLN A 319 10.63 28.66 -0.95
N LEU A 320 10.30 28.76 -2.23
CA LEU A 320 10.71 27.81 -3.26
C LEU A 320 11.77 28.45 -4.13
N GLU A 321 12.82 27.70 -4.43
CA GLU A 321 13.94 28.16 -5.25
C GLU A 321 14.22 27.19 -6.39
N TRP A 322 14.25 27.72 -7.61
CA TRP A 322 14.77 27.02 -8.78
C TRP A 322 16.03 27.71 -9.27
N ASN A 323 17.11 26.94 -9.38
CA ASN A 323 18.34 27.39 -10.02
C ASN A 323 18.37 26.81 -11.44
N LEU A 324 17.88 27.60 -12.41
CA LEU A 324 17.70 27.17 -13.80
C LEU A 324 18.83 27.73 -14.68
N PRO A 325 19.11 27.12 -15.85
CA PRO A 325 20.19 27.54 -16.74
C PRO A 325 20.17 29.01 -17.15
N LYS A 326 18.99 29.63 -17.28
CA LYS A 326 18.86 31.03 -17.74
C LYS A 326 18.46 32.01 -16.64
N ALA A 327 17.97 31.51 -15.51
CA ALA A 327 17.45 32.36 -14.44
C ALA A 327 17.40 31.65 -13.09
N LYS A 328 17.43 32.44 -12.02
CA LYS A 328 17.03 32.03 -10.68
C LYS A 328 15.60 32.47 -10.44
N VAL A 329 14.75 31.52 -10.03
CA VAL A 329 13.36 31.79 -9.67
C VAL A 329 13.24 31.57 -8.18
N LEU A 330 12.79 32.60 -7.46
CA LEU A 330 12.47 32.53 -6.05
C LEU A 330 10.98 32.85 -5.88
N LEU A 331 10.25 31.99 -5.19
CA LEU A 331 8.82 32.13 -4.94
C LEU A 331 8.55 32.01 -3.45
N GLU A 332 8.21 33.11 -2.79
CA GLU A 332 7.71 33.06 -1.42
C GLU A 332 6.21 32.81 -1.43
N VAL A 333 5.74 31.81 -0.67
CA VAL A 333 4.33 31.43 -0.56
C VAL A 333 3.82 31.75 0.82
N TYR A 334 2.95 32.75 0.90
CA TYR A 334 2.39 33.22 2.15
C TYR A 334 1.33 32.25 2.69
N ARG A 335 1.48 31.87 3.96
CA ARG A 335 0.55 30.93 4.63
C ARG A 335 -0.91 31.39 4.65
N ASN A 336 -1.13 32.70 4.61
CA ASN A 336 -2.45 33.31 4.65
C ASN A 336 -2.95 33.54 3.20
N GLY A 337 -3.66 32.56 2.66
CA GLY A 337 -4.34 32.70 1.38
C GLY A 337 -3.54 32.29 0.14
N PHE A 338 -2.33 31.71 0.30
CA PHE A 338 -1.52 31.19 -0.82
C PHE A 338 -1.14 32.23 -1.87
N TYR A 339 -1.22 33.51 -1.51
CA TYR A 339 -0.55 34.56 -2.28
C TYR A 339 0.94 34.29 -2.30
N SER A 340 1.58 34.62 -3.41
CA SER A 340 3.00 34.43 -3.57
C SER A 340 3.63 35.54 -4.38
N GLU A 341 4.87 35.84 -4.01
CA GLU A 341 5.73 36.81 -4.66
C GLU A 341 6.84 36.03 -5.36
N LEU A 342 6.87 36.11 -6.68
CA LEU A 342 7.89 35.51 -7.52
C LEU A 342 8.89 36.58 -7.92
N LEU A 343 10.17 36.30 -7.66
CA LEU A 343 11.32 37.05 -8.11
C LEU A 343 12.09 36.23 -9.13
N LEU A 344 12.23 36.78 -10.34
CA LEU A 344 13.07 36.24 -11.40
C LEU A 344 14.35 37.07 -11.50
N SER A 345 15.52 36.42 -11.50
CA SER A 345 16.81 37.07 -11.73
C SER A 345 17.58 36.33 -12.82
N ASN A 346 17.98 37.04 -13.87
CA ASN A 346 18.82 36.48 -14.95
C ASN A 346 20.26 37.00 -14.86
N ASP A 347 21.16 36.46 -15.70
CA ASP A 347 22.58 36.83 -15.74
C ASP A 347 22.83 38.31 -16.15
N GLU A 348 21.80 39.02 -16.62
CA GLU A 348 21.86 40.44 -16.97
C GLU A 348 21.40 41.36 -15.81
N ASP A 349 21.25 40.81 -14.60
CA ASP A 349 20.73 41.50 -13.40
C ASP A 349 19.34 42.16 -13.62
N LEU A 350 18.55 41.63 -14.56
CA LEU A 350 17.15 42.03 -14.71
C LEU A 350 16.31 41.30 -13.66
N PHE A 351 15.54 42.07 -12.90
CA PHE A 351 14.61 41.58 -11.89
C PHE A 351 13.18 41.77 -12.37
N GLU A 352 12.42 40.68 -12.43
CA GLU A 352 10.98 40.72 -12.65
C GLU A 352 10.25 40.21 -11.40
N GLU A 353 9.28 40.99 -10.93
CA GLU A 353 8.39 40.66 -9.83
C GLU A 353 7.01 40.27 -10.37
N VAL A 354 6.54 39.09 -9.97
CA VAL A 354 5.22 38.58 -10.37
C VAL A 354 4.47 38.11 -9.13
N ASN A 355 3.27 38.65 -8.93
CA ASN A 355 2.36 38.18 -7.89
C ASN A 355 1.49 37.06 -8.44
N LEU A 356 1.39 35.97 -7.69
CA LEU A 356 0.57 34.80 -8.00
C LEU A 356 -0.34 34.47 -6.81
N ASN A 357 -1.45 33.79 -7.08
CA ASN A 357 -2.30 33.16 -6.08
C ASN A 357 -2.33 31.66 -6.33
N LEU A 358 -1.61 30.89 -5.51
CA LEU A 358 -1.52 29.43 -5.68
C LEU A 358 -2.77 28.67 -5.22
N ASP A 359 -3.82 29.36 -4.79
CA ASP A 359 -5.18 28.79 -4.66
C ASP A 359 -5.89 28.73 -6.04
N ASP A 360 -5.39 29.44 -7.07
CA ASP A 360 -5.91 29.44 -8.45
C ASP A 360 -5.03 28.58 -9.38
N GLN A 361 -5.66 27.60 -10.04
CA GLN A 361 -5.01 26.74 -11.03
C GLN A 361 -4.37 27.53 -12.18
N ASN A 362 -4.92 28.68 -12.58
CA ASN A 362 -4.37 29.48 -13.67
C ASN A 362 -2.99 30.07 -13.32
N ASP A 363 -2.77 30.39 -12.05
CA ASP A 363 -1.50 30.96 -11.60
C ASP A 363 -0.42 29.87 -11.46
N TRP A 364 -0.80 28.62 -11.20
CA TRP A 364 0.09 27.47 -11.38
C TRP A 364 0.51 27.29 -12.85
N ILE A 365 -0.40 27.47 -13.82
CA ILE A 365 -0.05 27.42 -15.24
C ILE A 365 0.97 28.52 -15.59
N LYS A 366 0.79 29.74 -15.06
CA LYS A 366 1.76 30.83 -15.24
C LYS A 366 3.12 30.46 -14.64
N LEU A 367 3.15 29.95 -13.40
CA LEU A 367 4.39 29.50 -12.75
C LEU A 367 5.11 28.44 -13.58
N ASN A 368 4.40 27.41 -14.02
CA ASN A 368 4.95 26.35 -14.88
C ASN A 368 5.56 26.93 -16.18
N ASN A 369 4.90 27.90 -16.80
CA ASN A 369 5.42 28.55 -18.00
C ASN A 369 6.68 29.38 -17.73
N ILE A 370 6.73 30.12 -16.62
CA ILE A 370 7.91 30.91 -16.22
C ILE A 370 9.12 29.98 -16.03
N ILE A 371 8.94 28.89 -15.28
CA ILE A 371 9.99 27.88 -15.05
C ILE A 371 10.43 27.28 -16.38
N ASN A 372 9.49 26.90 -17.24
CA ASN A 372 9.79 26.28 -18.52
C ASN A 372 10.57 27.18 -19.49
N ILE A 373 10.28 28.49 -19.52
CA ILE A 373 11.03 29.46 -20.35
C ILE A 373 12.43 29.71 -19.79
N SER A 374 12.57 29.58 -18.47
CA SER A 374 13.82 29.81 -17.73
C SER A 374 14.77 28.60 -17.72
N MET A 375 14.30 27.42 -18.16
CA MET A 375 15.14 26.30 -18.57
C MET A 375 15.85 26.61 -19.88
#